data_AF-A0A521HYG3-F1
#
_entry.id   AF-A0A521HYG3-F1
#
_cell.length_a   1.000
_cell.length_b   1.000
_cell.length_c   1.000
_cell.angle_alpha   90.00
_cell.angle_beta   90.00
_cell.angle_gamma   90.00
#
_symmetry.space_group_name_H-M   'P 1'
#
loop_
_entity.id
_entity.type
_entity.pdbx_description
1 polymer ?
#
loop_
_entity_poly.entity_id
_entity_poly.type
_entity_poly.pdbx_seq_one_letter_code
_entity_poly.pdbx_strand_id
1 'polypeptide(L)' 'MAFKVGDRVRFKNLGKFKRRPLFPPPAVGTPHSYEGELGTVVYIPDAERIAVRPDGKEHAHGAQAGWVFRPEELEVVNE' A
#
# COMPACT_ATOMS: atom_id res chain seq x y z
N MET A 1 4.28 -0.06 -15.87
CA MET A 1 3.18 0.90 -15.56
C MET A 1 3.65 1.75 -14.39
N ALA A 2 3.51 3.07 -14.50
CA ALA A 2 3.81 3.99 -13.39
C ALA A 2 2.53 4.17 -12.55
N PHE A 3 2.61 3.92 -11.25
CA PHE A 3 1.52 4.15 -10.32
C PHE A 3 1.30 5.65 -10.13
N LYS A 4 0.05 6.08 -9.93
CA LYS A 4 -0.31 7.46 -9.60
C LYS A 4 -1.12 7.51 -8.31
N VAL A 5 -1.05 8.63 -7.62
CA VAL A 5 -1.93 8.88 -6.46
C VAL A 5 -3.37 8.87 -6.96
N GLY A 6 -4.23 8.10 -6.28
CA GLY A 6 -5.61 7.82 -6.68
C GLY A 6 -5.80 6.51 -7.45
N ASP A 7 -4.74 5.85 -7.91
CA ASP A 7 -4.88 4.53 -8.56
C ASP A 7 -5.43 3.49 -7.59
N ARG A 8 -6.34 2.66 -8.11
CA ARG A 8 -6.81 1.48 -7.40
C ARG A 8 -5.86 0.33 -7.68
N VAL A 9 -5.35 -0.28 -6.61
CA VAL A 9 -4.37 -1.36 -6.70
C VAL A 9 -4.84 -2.56 -5.89
N ARG A 10 -4.49 -3.75 -6.35
CA ARG A 10 -4.66 -4.99 -5.63
C ARG A 10 -3.33 -5.40 -5.03
N PHE A 11 -3.35 -5.80 -3.76
CA PHE A 11 -2.15 -6.29 -3.10
C PHE A 11 -1.87 -7.74 -3.47
N LYS A 12 -0.62 -8.06 -3.85
CA LYS A 12 -0.17 -9.41 -4.20
C LYS A 12 1.24 -9.69 -3.69
N ASN A 13 1.56 -10.96 -3.44
CA ASN A 13 2.90 -11.42 -3.04
C ASN A 13 3.44 -10.73 -1.75
N LEU A 14 2.56 -10.35 -0.84
CA LEU A 14 2.88 -9.61 0.40
C LEU A 14 3.67 -10.46 1.41
N GLY A 15 3.73 -11.78 1.21
CA GLY A 15 4.53 -12.72 2.01
C GLY A 15 5.95 -12.95 1.52
N LYS A 16 6.31 -12.49 0.31
CA LYS A 16 7.63 -12.76 -0.29
C LYS A 16 8.70 -11.74 0.11
N PHE A 17 8.31 -10.55 0.54
CA PHE A 17 9.24 -9.45 0.83
C PHE A 17 9.31 -9.17 2.33
N LYS A 18 10.50 -9.31 2.92
CA LYS A 18 10.77 -8.85 4.30
C LYS A 18 10.70 -7.33 4.32
N ARG A 19 9.58 -6.78 4.79
CA ARG A 19 9.37 -5.34 4.89
C ARG A 19 10.29 -4.76 5.96
N ARG A 20 11.15 -3.83 5.58
CA ARG A 20 11.82 -2.95 6.54
C ARG A 20 10.83 -1.84 6.89
N PRO A 21 10.45 -1.67 8.16
CA PRO A 21 9.66 -0.50 8.55
C PRO A 21 10.48 0.74 8.24
N LEU A 22 9.98 1.58 7.32
CA LEU A 22 10.49 2.93 7.17
C LEU A 22 9.90 3.75 8.33
N PHE A 23 10.79 4.35 9.12
CA PHE A 23 10.42 5.17 10.26
C PHE A 23 9.87 6.53 9.83
N PRO A 24 8.90 7.10 10.56
CA PRO A 24 8.10 6.45 11.59
C PRO A 24 6.96 5.65 10.92
N PRO A 25 6.62 4.46 11.44
CA PRO A 25 5.54 3.67 10.87
C PRO A 25 4.20 4.38 11.15
N PRO A 26 3.38 4.73 10.13
CA PRO A 26 1.96 4.92 10.40
C PRO A 26 1.41 3.56 10.89
N ALA A 27 0.85 3.60 12.09
CA ALA A 27 0.51 2.43 12.88
C ALA A 27 -0.68 1.60 12.35
N VAL A 28 -0.73 0.36 12.89
CA VAL A 28 -1.84 -0.62 13.00
C VAL A 28 -2.06 -1.56 11.81
N GLY A 29 -1.47 -2.77 11.91
CA GLY A 29 -1.73 -3.92 11.04
C GLY A 29 -0.46 -4.64 10.58
N THR A 30 -0.49 -5.97 10.46
CA THR A 30 0.56 -6.69 9.71
C THR A 30 0.24 -6.61 8.23
N PRO A 31 1.09 -6.02 7.39
CA PRO A 31 0.75 -5.82 5.99
C PRO A 31 0.62 -7.11 5.17
N HIS A 32 0.85 -8.29 5.75
CA HIS A 32 0.55 -9.60 5.13
C HIS A 32 -0.95 -9.91 5.12
N SER A 33 -1.74 -9.26 6.00
CA SER A 33 -3.18 -9.49 6.11
C SER A 33 -3.99 -8.91 4.94
N TYR A 34 -3.39 -8.03 4.13
CA TYR A 34 -4.07 -7.36 3.01
C TYR A 34 -3.89 -8.10 1.67
N GLU A 35 -3.24 -9.27 1.63
CA GLU A 35 -3.02 -9.98 0.38
C GLU A 35 -4.34 -10.37 -0.29
N GLY A 36 -4.51 -9.98 -1.55
CA GLY A 36 -5.75 -10.16 -2.29
C GLY A 36 -6.80 -9.06 -2.10
N GLU A 37 -6.63 -8.16 -1.12
CA GLU A 37 -7.49 -6.98 -0.95
C GLU A 37 -7.17 -5.87 -1.96
N LEU A 38 -8.08 -4.92 -2.06
CA LEU A 38 -7.92 -3.70 -2.86
C LEU A 38 -7.45 -2.55 -1.95
N GLY A 39 -6.75 -1.60 -2.54
CA GLY A 39 -6.33 -0.36 -1.91
C GLY A 39 -6.26 0.78 -2.91
N THR A 40 -6.09 1.98 -2.37
CA THR A 40 -5.91 3.21 -3.15
C THR A 40 -4.53 3.79 -2.88
N VAL A 41 -3.79 4.13 -3.92
CA VAL A 41 -2.52 4.83 -3.77
C VAL A 41 -2.77 6.23 -3.19
N VAL A 42 -2.18 6.53 -2.04
CA VAL A 42 -2.35 7.82 -1.36
C VAL A 42 -1.12 8.70 -1.46
N TYR A 43 0.06 8.09 -1.60
CA TYR A 43 1.32 8.81 -1.70
C TYR A 43 2.39 7.96 -2.39
N ILE A 44 3.30 8.58 -3.13
CA ILE A 44 4.40 7.90 -3.82
C ILE A 44 5.70 8.63 -3.47
N PRO A 45 6.46 8.17 -2.46
CA PRO A 45 7.74 8.78 -2.11
C PRO A 45 8.79 8.61 -3.21
N ASP A 46 8.83 7.45 -3.88
CA ASP A 46 9.82 7.13 -4.91
C ASP A 46 9.32 6.02 -5.86
N ALA A 47 10.04 5.74 -6.95
CA ALA A 47 9.62 4.77 -7.96
C ALA A 47 9.56 3.31 -7.44
N GLU A 48 10.22 3.02 -6.32
CA GLU A 48 10.26 1.68 -5.72
C GLU A 48 9.31 1.55 -4.52
N ARG A 49 8.68 2.64 -4.08
CA ARG A 49 7.88 2.70 -2.87
C ARG A 49 6.60 3.49 -3.06
N ILE A 50 5.48 2.85 -2.74
CA ILE A 50 4.14 3.36 -2.97
C ILE A 50 3.37 3.21 -1.68
N ALA A 51 2.91 4.32 -1.11
CA ALA A 51 2.01 4.30 0.02
C ALA A 51 0.58 4.06 -0.47
N VAL A 52 -0.03 2.99 0.00
CA VAL A 52 -1.36 2.56 -0.36
C VAL A 52 -2.20 2.42 0.89
N ARG A 53 -3.41 2.96 0.82
CA ARG A 53 -4.44 2.77 1.84
C ARG A 53 -5.32 1.58 1.44
N PRO A 54 -5.34 0.48 2.20
CA PRO A 54 -6.28 -0.62 1.95
C PRO A 54 -7.73 -0.14 2.07
N ASP A 55 -8.58 -0.61 1.17
CA ASP A 55 -10.01 -0.27 1.11
C ASP A 55 -10.75 -0.94 2.29
N GLY A 56 -11.65 -0.22 2.97
CA GLY A 56 -12.43 -0.78 4.08
C GLY A 56 -11.76 -0.80 5.47
N LYS A 57 -10.57 -0.19 5.63
CA LYS A 57 -9.95 0.04 6.95
C LYS A 57 -9.85 1.54 7.25
N GLU A 58 -10.68 2.04 8.16
CA GLU A 58 -10.49 3.35 8.76
C GLU A 58 -9.18 3.36 9.57
N HIS A 59 -8.16 4.01 9.03
CA HIS A 59 -6.93 4.24 9.78
C HIS A 59 -7.10 5.47 10.68
N ALA A 60 -6.75 5.30 11.96
CA ALA A 60 -6.87 6.32 13.01
C ALA A 60 -6.08 7.63 12.75
N HIS A 61 -5.19 7.66 11.76
CA HIS A 61 -4.31 8.80 11.43
C HIS A 61 -4.74 9.61 10.19
N GLY A 62 -6.01 9.52 9.77
CA GLY A 62 -6.57 10.39 8.74
C GLY A 62 -6.12 10.06 7.31
N ALA A 63 -6.47 10.91 6.35
CA ALA A 63 -6.39 10.67 4.90
C ALA A 63 -4.98 10.34 4.34
N GLN A 64 -3.93 10.48 5.15
CA GLN A 64 -2.53 10.22 4.78
C GLN A 64 -1.97 8.92 5.38
N ALA A 65 -2.77 8.17 6.16
CA ALA A 65 -2.36 6.89 6.70
C ALA A 65 -2.44 5.80 5.60
N GLY A 66 -1.27 5.35 5.15
CA GLY A 66 -1.14 4.28 4.17
C GLY A 66 0.10 3.43 4.45
N TRP A 67 0.07 2.18 4.01
CA TRP A 67 1.19 1.26 4.08
C TRP A 67 2.09 1.43 2.86
N VAL A 68 3.40 1.46 3.07
CA VAL A 68 4.35 1.53 1.96
C VAL A 68 4.62 0.13 1.43
N PHE A 69 4.35 -0.07 0.15
CA PHE A 69 4.59 -1.29 -0.60
C PHE A 69 5.49 -1.02 -1.80
N ARG A 70 6.07 -2.08 -2.34
CA ARG A 70 6.77 -2.01 -3.61
C ARG A 70 5.80 -2.12 -4.78
N PRO A 71 6.14 -1.56 -5.96
CA PRO A 71 5.35 -1.74 -7.17
C PRO A 71 5.16 -3.21 -7.56
N GLU A 72 6.12 -4.09 -7.25
CA GLU A 72 6.03 -5.54 -7.49
C GLU A 72 4.99 -6.26 -6.59
N GLU A 73 4.66 -5.66 -5.45
CA GLU A 73 3.64 -6.14 -4.50
C GLU A 73 2.23 -5.65 -4.86
N LEU A 74 2.11 -4.82 -5.90
CA LEU A 74 0.87 -4.16 -6.27
C LEU A 74 0.52 -4.47 -7.73
N GLU A 75 -0.77 -4.55 -7.99
CA GLU A 75 -1.31 -4.70 -9.34
C GLU A 75 -2.35 -3.61 -9.57
N VAL A 76 -2.14 -2.75 -10.57
CA VAL A 76 -3.11 -1.71 -10.90
C VAL A 76 -4.37 -2.37 -11.44
N VAL A 77 -5.51 -2.05 -10.84
CA VAL A 77 -6.83 -2.50 -11.28
C VAL A 77 -7.43 -1.38 -12.12
N ASN A 78 -7.30 -1.50 -13.44
CA ASN A 78 -8.04 -0.66 -14.38
C ASN A 78 -9.44 -1.28 -14.52
N GLU A 79 -10.43 -0.70 -13.86
CA GLU A 79 -11.84 -0.94 -14.15
C GLU A 79 -12.32 -0.03 -15.29
#